data_AF-A0A4R9LUC7-F1
#
_entry.id   AF-A0A4R9LUC7-F1
#
_cell.length_a   1.000
_cell.length_b   1.000
_cell.length_c   1.000
_cell.angle_alpha   90.00
_cell.angle_beta   90.00
_cell.angle_gamma   90.00
#
_symmetry.space_group_name_H-M   'P 1'
#
loop_
_entity.id
_entity.type
_entity.pdbx_description
1 polymer ?
#
loop_
_entity_poly.entity_id
_entity_poly.type
_entity_poly.pdbx_seq_one_letter_code
_entity_poly.pdbx_strand_id
1 'polypeptide(L)'
;MQFDVLKDIREYVFDPCGNRVSQVQPELESAEYGACTFELDGLKIRFRISKKTPTKTGQFVTLWKRSKEGPIVPFHRNDKTDYFIISAKDENRFGQFIFPKQVLYEKGILSGEKPGKLGFRIYPPWDLAGNKQAKKTQDWQLHYFVESPMNKSVDIKRVKYLLHL
;
A
#
# COMPACT_ATOMS: atom_id res chain seq x y z
N MET A 1 14.17 10.29 -5.52
CA MET A 1 12.91 9.75 -6.08
C MET A 1 12.13 8.83 -5.13
N GLN A 2 12.71 7.82 -4.46
CA GLN A 2 11.95 6.95 -3.54
C GLN A 2 11.77 7.51 -2.13
N PHE A 3 12.81 8.13 -1.58
CA PHE A 3 12.72 8.84 -0.30
C PHE A 3 11.78 10.05 -0.37
N ASP A 4 11.63 10.62 -1.56
CA ASP A 4 10.73 11.77 -1.78
C ASP A 4 9.27 11.37 -1.58
N VAL A 5 8.83 10.21 -2.08
CA VAL A 5 7.43 9.78 -1.94
C VAL A 5 7.07 9.48 -0.48
N LEU A 6 7.94 8.82 0.29
CA LEU A 6 7.68 8.61 1.71
C LEU A 6 7.67 9.95 2.48
N LYS A 7 8.59 10.85 2.14
CA LYS A 7 8.61 12.20 2.71
C LYS A 7 7.32 12.96 2.40
N ASP A 8 6.87 12.94 1.14
CA ASP A 8 5.63 13.56 0.69
C ASP A 8 4.44 12.98 1.46
N ILE A 9 4.33 11.66 1.61
CA ILE A 9 3.20 11.06 2.34
C ILE A 9 3.24 11.44 3.80
N ARG A 10 4.42 11.43 4.41
CA ARG A 10 4.55 11.90 5.78
C ARG A 10 4.04 13.33 5.92
N GLU A 11 4.54 14.24 5.08
CA GLU A 11 4.24 15.68 5.15
C GLU A 11 2.79 16.02 4.79
N TYR A 12 2.21 15.35 3.79
CA TYR A 12 0.88 15.66 3.27
C TYR A 12 -0.24 14.76 3.80
N VAL A 13 0.09 13.59 4.37
CA VAL A 13 -0.91 12.62 4.87
C VAL A 13 -0.81 12.43 6.38
N PHE A 14 0.35 12.04 6.91
CA PHE A 14 0.45 11.62 8.31
C PHE A 14 0.64 12.78 9.30
N ASP A 15 1.54 13.73 8.99
CA ASP A 15 1.80 14.89 9.83
C ASP A 15 0.54 15.75 10.02
N PRO A 16 -0.29 16.03 8.98
CA PRO A 16 -1.56 16.76 9.14
C PRO A 16 -2.60 16.01 9.97
N CYS A 17 -2.51 14.67 10.04
CA CYS A 17 -3.38 13.86 10.89
C CYS A 17 -2.92 13.83 12.36
N GLY A 18 -1.73 14.40 12.65
CA GLY A 18 -1.08 14.35 13.96
C GLY A 18 -0.41 13.01 14.26
N ASN A 19 -0.23 12.15 13.24
CA ASN A 19 0.36 10.84 13.43
C ASN A 19 1.90 10.92 13.47
N ARG A 20 2.51 10.18 14.40
CA ARG A 20 3.98 10.10 14.53
C ARG A 20 4.52 8.97 13.68
N VAL A 21 5.31 9.32 12.67
CA VAL A 21 6.14 8.37 11.91
C VAL A 21 7.48 8.15 12.61
N SER A 22 7.86 6.90 12.86
CA SER A 22 9.17 6.53 13.43
C SER A 22 9.73 5.24 12.84
N GLN A 23 10.99 4.93 13.15
CA GLN A 23 11.65 3.67 12.75
C GLN A 23 11.63 3.38 11.23
N VAL A 24 11.82 4.42 10.41
CA VAL A 24 11.85 4.26 8.95
C VAL A 24 13.06 3.42 8.53
N GLN A 25 12.82 2.30 7.84
CA GLN A 25 13.86 1.41 7.32
C GLN A 25 13.56 0.99 5.88
N PRO A 26 14.42 1.33 4.91
CA PRO A 26 14.30 0.86 3.52
C PRO A 26 14.49 -0.66 3.41
N GLU A 27 13.79 -1.29 2.46
CA GLU A 27 13.96 -2.70 2.09
C GLU A 27 14.65 -2.80 0.73
N LEU A 28 15.97 -3.04 0.75
CA LEU A 28 16.82 -2.99 -0.45
C LEU A 28 16.36 -3.95 -1.57
N GLU A 29 15.88 -5.15 -1.23
CA GLU A 29 15.51 -6.15 -2.23
C GLU A 29 14.22 -5.83 -2.99
N SER A 30 13.43 -4.89 -2.49
CA SER A 30 12.24 -4.36 -3.16
C SER A 30 12.34 -2.86 -3.37
N ALA A 31 13.58 -2.33 -3.39
CA ALA A 31 13.84 -0.91 -3.55
C ALA A 31 13.10 -0.37 -4.77
N GLU A 32 13.10 -1.06 -5.92
CA GLU A 32 12.38 -0.63 -7.12
C GLU A 32 10.91 -0.21 -6.91
N TYR A 33 10.22 -0.72 -5.88
CA TYR A 33 8.85 -0.38 -5.50
C TYR A 33 8.79 0.50 -4.25
N GLY A 34 9.84 1.29 -3.98
CA GLY A 34 9.93 2.18 -2.82
C GLY A 34 9.74 1.47 -1.49
N ALA A 35 10.14 0.20 -1.41
CA ALA A 35 9.85 -0.62 -0.25
C ALA A 35 10.53 -0.09 1.01
N CYS A 36 9.73 0.19 2.04
CA CYS A 36 10.23 0.51 3.36
C CYS A 36 9.26 0.05 4.45
N THR A 37 9.74 0.07 5.68
CA THR A 37 8.97 -0.16 6.90
C THR A 37 9.05 1.05 7.79
N PHE A 38 8.02 1.28 8.59
CA PHE A 38 8.01 2.29 9.64
C PHE A 38 6.92 1.97 10.65
N GLU A 39 6.94 2.69 11.77
CA GLU A 39 5.85 2.71 12.73
C GLU A 39 5.06 4.01 12.59
N LEU A 40 3.73 3.91 12.67
CA LEU A 40 2.80 5.03 12.66
C LEU A 40 1.95 4.96 13.94
N ASP A 41 2.24 5.81 14.93
CA ASP A 41 1.62 5.74 16.26
C ASP A 41 1.66 4.33 16.88
N GLY A 42 2.77 3.62 16.68
CA GLY A 42 2.97 2.25 17.16
C GLY A 42 2.43 1.14 16.23
N LEU A 43 1.66 1.48 15.19
CA LEU A 43 1.23 0.53 14.16
C LEU A 43 2.40 0.20 13.22
N LYS A 44 2.63 -1.07 12.94
CA LYS A 44 3.71 -1.54 12.06
C LYS A 44 3.28 -1.52 10.61
N ILE A 45 3.97 -0.70 9.81
CA ILE A 45 3.61 -0.44 8.42
C ILE A 45 4.61 -1.08 7.46
N ARG A 46 4.08 -1.68 6.40
CA ARG A 46 4.82 -2.04 5.19
C ARG A 46 4.40 -1.13 4.04
N PHE A 47 5.33 -0.37 3.51
CA PHE A 47 5.05 0.61 2.46
C PHE A 47 5.58 0.19 1.10
N ARG A 48 4.83 0.46 0.04
CA ARG A 48 5.25 0.26 -1.35
C ARG A 48 4.69 1.37 -2.26
N ILE A 49 5.32 1.54 -3.42
CA ILE A 49 4.87 2.38 -4.52
C ILE A 49 4.45 1.47 -5.67
N SER A 50 3.23 1.60 -6.17
CA SER A 50 2.80 0.87 -7.36
C SER A 50 3.29 1.53 -8.65
N LYS A 51 3.32 0.76 -9.74
CA LYS A 51 3.76 1.21 -11.05
C LYS A 51 2.69 0.97 -12.10
N LYS A 52 2.44 1.96 -12.94
CA LYS A 52 1.66 1.77 -14.17
C LYS A 52 2.42 0.81 -15.10
N THR A 53 1.66 -0.01 -15.81
CA THR A 53 2.21 -0.93 -16.82
C THR A 53 1.58 -0.61 -18.17
N PRO A 54 2.33 -0.63 -19.29
CA PRO A 54 1.80 -0.17 -20.58
C PRO A 54 0.56 -0.93 -21.08
N THR A 55 0.47 -2.23 -20.80
CA THR A 55 -0.49 -3.14 -21.46
C THR A 55 -1.71 -3.51 -20.62
N LYS A 56 -1.77 -3.10 -19.35
CA LYS A 56 -2.84 -3.51 -18.42
C LYS A 56 -3.26 -2.34 -17.54
N THR A 57 -4.56 -2.14 -17.38
CA THR A 57 -5.12 -1.14 -16.46
C THR A 57 -4.84 -1.49 -14.99
N GLY A 58 -4.94 -0.47 -14.14
CA GLY A 58 -4.46 -0.55 -12.76
C GLY A 58 -2.94 -0.48 -12.67
N GLN A 59 -2.45 -0.40 -11.43
CA GLN A 59 -1.04 -0.30 -11.12
C GLN A 59 -0.55 -1.59 -10.48
N PHE A 60 0.62 -2.07 -10.89
CA PHE A 60 1.23 -3.28 -10.34
C PHE A 60 2.13 -2.95 -9.15
N VAL A 61 2.09 -3.78 -8.11
CA VAL A 61 2.97 -3.67 -6.94
C VAL A 61 3.44 -5.06 -6.51
N THR A 62 4.69 -5.15 -6.07
CA THR A 62 5.23 -6.35 -5.40
C THR A 62 4.98 -6.30 -3.90
N LEU A 63 4.65 -7.45 -3.31
CA LEU A 63 4.39 -7.60 -1.89
C LEU A 63 4.90 -8.97 -1.40
N TRP A 64 6.21 -9.07 -1.22
CA TRP A 64 6.88 -10.29 -0.79
C TRP A 64 7.99 -9.98 0.20
N LYS A 65 8.48 -11.02 0.88
CA LYS A 65 9.67 -11.02 1.73
C LYS A 65 10.56 -12.21 1.39
N ARG A 66 11.86 -12.13 1.68
CA ARG A 66 12.73 -13.31 1.56
C ARG A 66 12.52 -14.24 2.76
N SER A 67 12.36 -15.53 2.48
CA SER A 67 12.32 -16.58 3.50
C SER A 67 13.73 -16.85 4.04
N LYS A 68 13.83 -17.55 5.18
CA LYS A 68 15.14 -17.89 5.77
C LYS A 68 15.92 -18.86 4.88
N GLU A 69 15.19 -19.62 4.06
CA GLU A 69 15.67 -20.66 3.17
C GLU A 69 16.15 -20.09 1.82
N GLY A 70 15.99 -18.77 1.60
CA GLY A 70 16.47 -18.09 0.40
C GLY A 70 15.40 -17.64 -0.61
N PRO A 71 14.34 -18.40 -0.95
CA PRO A 71 13.37 -17.94 -1.94
C PRO A 71 12.49 -16.80 -1.42
N ILE A 72 11.96 -16.00 -2.35
CA ILE A 72 10.96 -14.98 -2.04
C ILE A 72 9.60 -15.63 -1.81
N VAL A 73 8.88 -15.17 -0.79
CA VAL A 73 7.59 -15.71 -0.37
C VAL A 73 6.60 -14.57 -0.12
N PRO A 74 5.28 -14.80 -0.28
CA PRO A 74 4.27 -13.85 0.16
C PRO A 74 4.41 -13.57 1.66
N PHE A 75 4.02 -12.37 2.08
CA PHE A 75 3.80 -12.10 3.49
C PHE A 75 2.72 -13.04 4.04
N HIS A 76 2.86 -13.44 5.30
CA HIS A 76 1.97 -14.38 5.97
C HIS A 76 1.04 -13.65 6.95
N ARG A 77 -0.19 -14.15 7.17
CA ARG A 77 -1.16 -13.58 8.13
C ARG A 77 -0.62 -13.38 9.55
N ASN A 78 0.35 -14.20 9.95
CA ASN A 78 1.00 -14.13 11.27
C ASN A 78 2.22 -13.20 11.30
N ASP A 79 2.58 -12.54 10.19
CA ASP A 79 3.65 -11.55 10.21
C ASP A 79 3.27 -10.34 11.07
N LYS A 80 4.28 -9.78 11.75
CA LYS A 80 4.15 -8.63 12.66
C LYS A 80 4.04 -7.30 11.88
N THR A 81 3.06 -7.24 10.99
CA THR A 81 2.65 -6.04 10.24
C THR A 81 1.18 -5.81 10.52
N ASP A 82 0.79 -4.57 10.78
CA ASP A 82 -0.61 -4.20 11.03
C ASP A 82 -1.27 -3.73 9.73
N TYR A 83 -0.55 -2.89 8.98
CA TYR A 83 -1.03 -2.32 7.72
C TYR A 83 -0.02 -2.41 6.58
N PHE A 84 -0.56 -2.50 5.38
CA PHE A 84 0.18 -2.33 4.14
C PHE A 84 -0.31 -1.07 3.45
N ILE A 85 0.58 -0.10 3.27
CA ILE A 85 0.28 1.17 2.62
C ILE A 85 0.90 1.18 1.22
N ILE A 86 0.07 1.36 0.20
CA ILE A 86 0.50 1.35 -1.20
C ILE A 86 0.17 2.67 -1.86
N SER A 87 1.19 3.41 -2.29
CA SER A 87 1.01 4.64 -3.06
C SER A 87 0.67 4.37 -4.51
N ALA A 88 -0.37 5.05 -4.99
CA ALA A 88 -0.73 5.13 -6.39
C ALA A 88 -0.51 6.55 -6.89
N LYS A 89 0.13 6.69 -8.06
CA LYS A 89 0.33 7.97 -8.74
C LYS A 89 -0.05 7.84 -10.20
N ASP A 90 -0.70 8.86 -10.74
CA ASP A 90 -0.88 9.03 -12.18
C ASP A 90 -0.92 10.51 -12.56
N GLU A 91 0.13 10.98 -13.25
CA GLU A 91 0.31 12.40 -13.57
C GLU A 91 0.17 13.28 -12.32
N ASN A 92 -0.91 14.07 -12.24
CA ASN A 92 -1.23 14.97 -11.12
C ASN A 92 -2.11 14.32 -10.04
N ARG A 93 -2.46 13.04 -10.18
CA ARG A 93 -3.28 12.28 -9.23
C ARG A 93 -2.38 11.48 -8.31
N PHE A 94 -2.63 11.57 -7.01
CA PHE A 94 -1.86 10.88 -6.00
C PHE A 94 -2.78 10.44 -4.86
N GLY A 95 -2.52 9.26 -4.32
CA GLY A 95 -3.29 8.72 -3.21
C GLY A 95 -2.68 7.45 -2.65
N GLN A 96 -3.24 7.01 -1.54
CA GLN A 96 -2.79 5.88 -0.75
C GLN A 96 -3.90 4.85 -0.63
N PHE A 97 -3.54 3.59 -0.82
CA PHE A 97 -4.32 2.49 -0.28
C PHE A 97 -3.76 2.12 1.10
N ILE A 98 -4.62 2.10 2.11
CA ILE A 98 -4.27 1.75 3.49
C ILE A 98 -5.00 0.45 3.84
N PHE A 99 -4.34 -0.69 3.61
CA PHE A 99 -4.97 -1.99 3.82
C PHE A 99 -4.62 -2.56 5.20
N PRO A 100 -5.62 -2.84 6.06
CA PRO A 100 -5.40 -3.70 7.21
C PRO A 100 -4.89 -5.07 6.76
N LYS A 101 -3.95 -5.67 7.50
CA LYS A 101 -3.40 -7.00 7.20
C LYS A 101 -4.51 -8.04 6.94
N GLN A 102 -5.55 -8.02 7.77
CA GLN A 102 -6.67 -8.96 7.68
C GLN A 102 -7.36 -8.93 6.31
N VAL A 103 -7.55 -7.74 5.74
CA VAL A 103 -8.19 -7.56 4.43
C VAL A 103 -7.34 -8.20 3.33
N LEU A 104 -6.02 -7.99 3.35
CA LEU A 104 -5.13 -8.61 2.36
C LEU A 104 -5.08 -10.14 2.49
N TYR A 105 -5.23 -10.68 3.70
CA TYR A 105 -5.37 -12.11 3.91
C TYR A 105 -6.68 -12.65 3.31
N GLU A 106 -7.82 -12.01 3.61
CA GLU A 106 -9.13 -12.39 3.08
C GLU A 106 -9.22 -12.32 1.55
N LYS A 107 -8.49 -11.39 0.93
CA LYS A 107 -8.38 -11.25 -0.54
C LYS A 107 -7.33 -12.18 -1.17
N GLY A 108 -6.73 -13.08 -0.39
CA GLY A 108 -5.76 -14.07 -0.85
C GLY A 108 -4.46 -13.46 -1.37
N ILE A 109 -4.07 -12.30 -0.84
CA ILE A 109 -2.80 -11.65 -1.14
C ILE A 109 -1.74 -12.14 -0.15
N LEU A 110 -2.07 -12.19 1.14
CA LEU A 110 -1.21 -12.81 2.15
C LEU A 110 -1.41 -14.32 2.19
N SER A 111 -0.35 -15.05 2.54
CA SER A 111 -0.41 -16.49 2.78
C SER A 111 -1.00 -16.82 4.16
N GLY A 112 -1.53 -18.03 4.27
CA GLY A 112 -2.06 -18.64 5.48
C GLY A 112 -2.33 -20.11 5.20
N GLU A 113 -3.58 -20.54 5.34
CA GLU A 113 -4.03 -21.87 4.89
C GLU A 113 -3.87 -22.08 3.37
N LYS A 114 -3.88 -20.98 2.61
CA LYS A 114 -3.68 -20.98 1.16
C LYS A 114 -2.43 -20.20 0.79
N PRO A 115 -1.78 -20.52 -0.34
CA PRO A 115 -0.70 -19.71 -0.89
C PRO A 115 -1.15 -18.26 -1.13
N GLY A 116 -0.28 -17.32 -0.80
CA GLY A 116 -0.47 -15.89 -1.09
C GLY A 116 0.07 -15.49 -2.46
N LYS A 117 0.19 -14.19 -2.71
CA LYS A 117 0.72 -13.61 -3.95
C LYS A 117 2.00 -12.82 -3.68
N LEU A 118 2.95 -12.90 -4.61
CA LEU A 118 4.18 -12.09 -4.57
C LEU A 118 3.96 -10.66 -5.08
N GLY A 119 2.84 -10.40 -5.75
CA GLY A 119 2.46 -9.09 -6.27
C GLY A 119 1.01 -9.10 -6.77
N PHE A 120 0.43 -7.93 -6.87
CA PHE A 120 -0.97 -7.77 -7.28
C PHE A 120 -1.20 -6.41 -7.94
N ARG A 121 -2.41 -6.21 -8.47
CA ARG A 121 -2.83 -4.92 -9.04
C ARG A 121 -3.72 -4.17 -8.07
N ILE A 122 -3.49 -2.87 -7.99
CA ILE A 122 -4.38 -1.90 -7.36
C ILE A 122 -5.05 -1.03 -8.42
N TYR A 123 -6.27 -0.61 -8.15
CA TYR A 123 -7.10 0.17 -9.06
C TYR A 123 -7.56 1.45 -8.35
N PRO A 124 -6.75 2.52 -8.35
CA PRO A 124 -7.20 3.83 -7.84
C PRO A 124 -8.44 4.30 -8.60
N PRO A 125 -9.23 5.26 -8.05
CA PRO A 125 -10.49 5.70 -8.64
C PRO A 125 -10.39 6.14 -10.10
N TRP A 126 -9.20 6.62 -10.50
CA TRP A 126 -8.94 7.09 -11.85
C TRP A 126 -8.56 6.01 -12.86
N ASP A 127 -8.27 4.78 -12.42
CA ASP A 127 -7.97 3.66 -13.31
C ASP A 127 -9.26 2.89 -13.60
N LEU A 128 -9.72 2.88 -14.86
CA LEU A 128 -10.91 2.13 -15.25
C LEU A 128 -10.62 0.61 -15.32
N ALA A 129 -11.28 -0.15 -14.46
CA ALA A 129 -11.19 -1.61 -14.48
C ALA A 129 -11.91 -2.21 -15.70
N GLY A 130 -11.15 -2.78 -16.63
CA GLY A 130 -11.67 -3.21 -17.94
C GLY A 130 -12.43 -4.56 -17.94
N ASN A 131 -12.13 -5.46 -17.00
CA ASN A 131 -12.76 -6.79 -16.94
C ASN A 131 -13.47 -7.04 -15.59
N LYS A 132 -14.34 -8.07 -15.54
CA LYS A 132 -15.16 -8.39 -14.35
C LYS A 132 -14.33 -8.62 -13.08
N GLN A 133 -13.16 -9.24 -13.20
CA GLN A 133 -12.30 -9.51 -12.05
C GLN A 133 -11.61 -8.24 -11.54
N ALA A 134 -11.15 -7.37 -12.45
CA ALA A 134 -10.59 -6.08 -12.14
C ALA A 134 -11.63 -5.18 -11.45
N LYS A 135 -12.88 -5.17 -11.92
CA LYS A 135 -13.97 -4.38 -11.31
C LYS A 135 -14.22 -4.81 -9.87
N LYS A 136 -14.43 -6.11 -9.65
CA LYS A 136 -14.56 -6.67 -8.29
C LYS A 136 -13.36 -6.34 -7.40
N THR A 137 -12.16 -6.28 -7.98
CA THR A 137 -10.94 -5.94 -7.25
C THR A 137 -10.91 -4.46 -6.87
N GLN A 138 -11.25 -3.58 -7.81
CA GLN A 138 -11.39 -2.15 -7.58
C GLN A 138 -12.43 -1.86 -6.49
N ASP A 139 -13.61 -2.47 -6.58
CA ASP A 139 -14.73 -2.23 -5.65
C ASP A 139 -14.28 -2.35 -4.19
N TRP A 140 -13.62 -3.46 -3.82
CA TRP A 140 -13.16 -3.63 -2.44
C TRP A 140 -11.95 -2.76 -2.12
N GLN A 141 -11.07 -2.47 -3.08
CA GLN A 141 -9.89 -1.64 -2.85
C GLN A 141 -10.25 -0.20 -2.54
N LEU A 142 -11.27 0.35 -3.20
CA LEU A 142 -11.73 1.72 -2.99
C LEU A 142 -12.24 1.97 -1.56
N HIS A 143 -12.69 0.93 -0.85
CA HIS A 143 -13.02 1.03 0.57
C HIS A 143 -11.82 1.37 1.46
N TYR A 144 -10.59 1.25 0.94
CA TYR A 144 -9.34 1.49 1.66
C TYR A 144 -8.48 2.59 1.01
N PHE A 145 -9.06 3.37 0.09
CA PHE A 145 -8.37 4.42 -0.62
C PHE A 145 -8.56 5.80 0.04
N VAL A 146 -7.50 6.60 0.01
CA VAL A 146 -7.48 8.02 0.35
C VAL A 146 -6.78 8.78 -0.76
N GLU A 147 -7.45 9.78 -1.33
CA GLU A 147 -6.82 10.70 -2.26
C GLU A 147 -6.00 11.73 -1.48
N SER A 148 -4.79 12.02 -1.95
CA SER A 148 -3.87 12.97 -1.33
C SER A 148 -3.20 13.82 -2.42
N PRO A 149 -3.90 14.80 -3.01
CA PRO A 149 -3.32 15.64 -4.04
C PRO A 149 -2.20 16.50 -3.44
N MET A 150 -1.08 16.68 -4.15
CA MET A 150 0.05 17.51 -3.66
C MET A 150 -0.33 18.95 -3.28
N ASN A 151 -1.46 19.46 -3.78
CA ASN A 151 -1.90 20.85 -3.56
C ASN A 151 -3.19 20.96 -2.74
N LYS A 152 -3.62 19.90 -2.05
CA LYS A 152 -4.84 19.91 -1.20
C LYS A 152 -4.59 19.17 0.10
N SER A 153 -5.31 19.57 1.14
CA SER A 153 -5.33 18.82 2.39
C SER A 153 -5.90 17.41 2.17
N VAL A 154 -5.29 16.42 2.81
CA VAL A 154 -5.84 15.07 2.86
C VAL A 154 -7.13 15.04 3.68
N ASP A 155 -8.03 14.08 3.39
CA ASP A 155 -9.16 13.80 4.27
C ASP A 155 -8.69 13.09 5.55
N ILE A 156 -8.40 13.89 6.58
CA ILE A 156 -7.93 13.44 7.89
C ILE A 156 -8.92 12.45 8.53
N LYS A 157 -10.24 12.69 8.39
CA LYS A 157 -11.25 11.80 8.99
C LYS A 157 -11.20 10.43 8.35
N ARG A 158 -11.00 10.38 7.03
CA ARG A 158 -10.85 9.14 6.29
C ARG A 158 -9.59 8.38 6.69
N VAL A 159 -8.45 9.07 6.81
CA VAL A 159 -7.17 8.46 7.23
C VAL A 159 -7.31 7.84 8.63
N LYS A 160 -7.84 8.60 9.59
CA LYS A 160 -8.09 8.12 10.96
C LYS A 160 -9.04 6.93 11.00
N TYR A 161 -10.14 7.00 10.24
CA TYR A 161 -11.08 5.89 10.10
C TYR A 161 -10.40 4.61 9.61
N LEU A 162 -9.52 4.70 8.59
CA LEU A 162 -8.83 3.54 8.01
C LEU A 162 -7.75 2.96 8.93
N LEU A 163 -7.10 3.80 9.75
CA LEU A 163 -6.06 3.38 10.68
C LEU A 163 -6.60 2.99 12.06
N HIS A 164 -7.89 3.23 12.32
CA HIS A 164 -8.52 3.10 13.64
C HIS A 164 -7.82 3.95 14.71
N LEU A 165 -7.49 5.20 14.36
CA LEU A 165 -6.82 6.20 15.20
C LEU A 165 -7.72 7.42 15.51
#